data_AF-A0A0N1BWI3-F1
#
_entry.id   AF-A0A0N1BWI3-F1
#
_cell.length_a   1.000
_cell.length_b   1.000
_cell.length_c   1.000
_cell.angle_alpha   90.00
_cell.angle_beta   90.00
_cell.angle_gamma   90.00
#
_symmetry.space_group_name_H-M   'P 1'
#
loop_
_entity.id
_entity.type
_entity.pdbx_description
1 polymer ?
#
loop_
_entity_poly.entity_id
_entity_poly.type
_entity_poly.pdbx_seq_one_letter_code
_entity_poly.pdbx_strand_id
1 'polypeptide(L)'
;MRPSVEEQLLGTCRILETVVAPAVAEPFARTILDNLIANLRMVTEALPAVPGFLRWDNAATQDLLHKLRGAVPPELAGRIDAAVSARDPDGDDSAAQTVRNGVLRALFAEAACTADLAAELHRAIQDHMIARASRVPMRYVPTAPSPAPTPTLRP
;
A
#
# COMPACT_ATOMS: atom_id res chain seq x y z
N MET A 1 -20.62 -19.04 -14.92
CA MET A 1 -20.10 -18.06 -13.94
C MET A 1 -18.75 -17.57 -14.42
N ARG A 2 -18.44 -16.27 -14.23
CA ARG A 2 -17.11 -15.72 -14.52
C ARG A 2 -16.23 -15.96 -13.28
N PRO A 3 -15.00 -16.48 -13.42
CA PRO A 3 -14.12 -16.69 -12.29
C PRO A 3 -13.77 -15.35 -11.63
N SER A 4 -13.69 -15.35 -10.30
CA SER A 4 -13.18 -14.25 -9.49
C SER A 4 -11.68 -14.00 -9.75
N VAL A 5 -11.19 -12.82 -9.38
CA VAL A 5 -9.76 -12.49 -9.45
C VAL A 5 -8.93 -13.46 -8.61
N GLU A 6 -9.42 -13.83 -7.42
CA GLU A 6 -8.78 -14.82 -6.55
C GLU A 6 -8.63 -16.18 -7.25
N GLU A 7 -9.71 -16.69 -7.84
CA GLU A 7 -9.68 -17.97 -8.57
C GLU A 7 -8.72 -17.93 -9.77
N GLN A 8 -8.66 -16.80 -10.48
CA GLN A 8 -7.72 -16.60 -11.58
C GLN A 8 -6.25 -16.57 -11.11
N LEU A 9 -5.97 -15.88 -10.00
CA LEU A 9 -4.62 -15.81 -9.42
C LEU A 9 -4.17 -17.18 -8.91
N LEU A 10 -5.04 -17.93 -8.22
CA LEU A 10 -4.77 -19.28 -7.77
C LEU A 10 -4.56 -20.25 -8.95
N GLY A 11 -5.35 -20.11 -10.02
CA GLY A 11 -5.16 -20.84 -11.26
C GLY A 11 -3.80 -20.55 -11.90
N THR A 12 -3.41 -19.28 -11.93
CA THR A 12 -2.12 -18.83 -12.48
C THR A 12 -0.95 -19.40 -11.66
N CYS A 13 -1.01 -19.34 -10.33
CA CYS A 13 0.03 -19.92 -9.46
C CYS A 13 0.20 -21.43 -9.74
N ARG A 14 -0.91 -22.17 -9.87
CA ARG A 14 -0.86 -23.60 -10.23
C ARG A 14 -0.14 -23.83 -11.56
N ILE A 15 -0.44 -23.07 -12.61
CA ILE A 15 0.23 -23.22 -13.91
C ILE A 15 1.73 -22.94 -13.78
N LEU A 16 2.10 -21.86 -13.08
CA LEU A 16 3.50 -21.51 -12.85
C LEU A 16 4.25 -22.62 -12.12
N GLU A 17 3.64 -23.21 -11.10
CA GLU A 17 4.24 -24.27 -10.28
C GLU A 17 4.33 -25.62 -11.00
N THR A 18 3.27 -26.03 -11.71
CA THR A 18 3.17 -27.39 -12.25
C THR A 18 3.66 -27.51 -13.69
N VAL A 19 3.66 -26.41 -14.45
CA VAL A 19 4.03 -26.42 -15.88
C VAL A 19 5.31 -25.65 -16.13
N VAL A 20 5.40 -24.42 -15.62
CA VAL A 20 6.53 -23.53 -15.94
C VAL A 20 7.77 -23.89 -15.12
N ALA A 21 7.63 -24.04 -13.80
CA ALA A 21 8.76 -24.28 -12.91
C ALA A 21 9.60 -25.51 -13.31
N PRO A 22 9.01 -26.68 -13.68
CA PRO A 22 9.78 -27.83 -14.17
C PRO A 22 10.59 -27.57 -15.45
N ALA A 23 10.17 -26.61 -16.28
CA ALA A 23 10.85 -26.26 -17.53
C ALA A 23 11.98 -25.23 -17.35
N VAL A 24 12.10 -24.60 -16.17
CA VAL A 24 13.15 -23.62 -15.87
C VAL A 24 14.38 -24.34 -15.35
N ALA A 25 15.37 -24.56 -16.23
CA ALA A 25 16.62 -25.24 -15.90
C ALA A 25 17.67 -24.34 -15.23
N GLU A 26 17.62 -23.03 -15.47
CA GLU A 26 18.60 -22.08 -14.95
C GLU A 26 18.28 -21.73 -13.48
N PRO A 27 19.20 -21.96 -12.52
CA PRO A 27 18.92 -21.84 -11.09
C PRO A 27 18.50 -20.43 -10.62
N PHE A 28 19.05 -19.37 -11.22
CA PHE A 28 18.71 -18.00 -10.87
C PHE A 28 17.29 -17.65 -11.34
N ALA A 29 16.94 -17.99 -12.58
CA ALA A 29 15.60 -17.85 -13.13
C ALA A 29 14.58 -18.66 -12.32
N ARG A 30 14.96 -19.84 -11.82
CA ARG A 30 14.11 -20.63 -10.92
C ARG A 30 13.83 -19.90 -9.61
N THR A 31 14.86 -19.30 -9.01
CA THR A 31 14.73 -18.49 -7.81
C THR A 31 13.80 -17.28 -8.03
N ILE A 32 13.94 -16.59 -9.17
CA ILE A 32 13.03 -15.47 -9.54
C ILE A 32 11.59 -15.96 -9.67
N LEU A 33 11.36 -17.11 -10.32
CA LEU A 33 10.03 -17.68 -10.49
C LEU A 33 9.39 -18.04 -9.15
N ASP A 34 10.13 -18.70 -8.25
CA ASP A 34 9.64 -19.07 -6.93
C ASP A 34 9.25 -17.82 -6.11
N ASN A 35 10.04 -16.75 -6.20
CA ASN A 35 9.74 -15.46 -5.59
C ASN A 35 8.50 -14.79 -6.20
N LEU A 36 8.31 -14.86 -7.52
CA LEU A 36 7.12 -14.36 -8.19
C LEU A 36 5.86 -15.12 -7.73
N ILE A 37 5.93 -16.44 -7.65
CA ILE A 37 4.83 -17.29 -7.16
C ILE A 37 4.48 -16.92 -5.72
N ALA A 38 5.48 -16.78 -4.84
CA ALA A 38 5.28 -16.36 -3.46
C ALA A 38 4.58 -14.99 -3.37
N ASN A 39 5.01 -14.02 -4.20
CA ASN A 39 4.36 -12.71 -4.27
C ASN A 39 2.90 -12.79 -4.76
N LEU A 40 2.61 -13.60 -5.77
CA LEU A 40 1.24 -13.78 -6.26
C LEU A 40 0.33 -14.40 -5.19
N ARG A 41 0.83 -15.38 -4.43
CA ARG A 41 0.10 -15.98 -3.30
C ARG A 41 -0.17 -14.95 -2.20
N MET A 42 0.85 -14.19 -1.79
CA MET A 42 0.69 -13.10 -0.83
C MET A 42 -0.36 -12.07 -1.28
N VAL A 43 -0.32 -11.64 -2.54
CA VAL A 43 -1.32 -10.71 -3.10
C VAL A 43 -2.72 -11.32 -3.05
N THR A 44 -2.85 -12.60 -3.40
CA THR A 44 -4.13 -13.33 -3.36
C THR A 44 -4.72 -13.34 -1.97
N GLU A 45 -3.91 -13.63 -0.95
CA GLU A 45 -4.35 -13.66 0.46
C GLU A 45 -4.70 -12.27 1.01
N ALA A 46 -3.97 -11.23 0.59
CA ALA A 46 -4.14 -9.88 1.10
C ALA A 46 -5.28 -9.10 0.41
N LEU A 47 -5.60 -9.42 -0.85
CA LEU A 47 -6.55 -8.68 -1.68
C LEU A 47 -7.93 -8.50 -1.03
N PRO A 48 -8.54 -9.51 -0.37
CA PRO A 48 -9.85 -9.36 0.27
C PRO A 48 -9.88 -8.31 1.39
N ALA A 49 -8.73 -8.03 2.03
CA ALA A 49 -8.64 -7.06 3.12
C ALA A 49 -8.44 -5.61 2.63
N VAL A 50 -8.07 -5.40 1.35
CA VAL A 50 -7.79 -4.08 0.79
C VAL A 50 -8.98 -3.11 0.86
N PRO A 51 -10.22 -3.50 0.50
CA PRO A 51 -11.35 -2.56 0.56
C PRO A 51 -11.62 -2.08 2.00
N GLY A 52 -11.58 -3.00 2.97
CA GLY A 52 -11.75 -2.66 4.39
C GLY A 52 -10.64 -1.75 4.90
N PHE A 53 -9.39 -2.02 4.51
CA PHE A 53 -8.25 -1.15 4.82
C PHE A 53 -8.41 0.25 4.23
N LEU A 54 -8.78 0.38 2.95
CA LEU A 54 -8.93 1.69 2.30
C LEU A 54 -10.02 2.55 2.94
N ARG A 55 -11.18 1.95 3.28
CA ARG A 55 -12.24 2.66 4.02
C ARG A 55 -11.74 3.19 5.35
N TRP A 56 -11.05 2.34 6.11
CA TRP A 56 -10.46 2.73 7.39
C TRP A 56 -9.40 3.83 7.23
N ASP A 57 -8.47 3.68 6.27
CA ASP A 57 -7.37 4.61 6.04
C ASP A 57 -7.90 5.98 5.59
N ASN A 58 -8.94 6.00 4.74
CA ASN A 58 -9.61 7.23 4.31
C ASN A 58 -10.25 7.96 5.49
N ALA A 59 -11.04 7.27 6.32
CA ALA A 59 -11.67 7.86 7.50
C ALA A 59 -10.62 8.38 8.50
N ALA A 60 -9.61 7.57 8.81
CA ALA A 60 -8.56 7.94 9.75
C ALA A 60 -7.70 9.12 9.26
N THR A 61 -7.39 9.17 7.96
CA THR A 61 -6.65 10.30 7.36
C THR A 61 -7.50 11.57 7.37
N GLN A 62 -8.80 11.47 7.09
CA GLN A 62 -9.72 12.60 7.13
C GLN A 62 -9.83 13.19 8.54
N ASP A 63 -9.97 12.35 9.57
CA ASP A 63 -10.00 12.79 10.97
C ASP A 63 -8.71 13.50 11.38
N LEU A 64 -7.56 13.00 10.91
CA LEU A 64 -6.26 13.62 11.18
C LEU A 64 -6.12 14.97 10.46
N LEU A 65 -6.51 15.04 9.18
CA LEU A 65 -6.50 16.30 8.42
C LEU A 65 -7.40 17.36 9.07
N HIS A 66 -8.56 16.96 9.62
CA HIS A 66 -9.42 17.86 10.36
C HIS A 66 -8.73 18.46 11.59
N LYS A 67 -7.95 17.66 12.34
CA LYS A 67 -7.15 18.13 13.48
C LYS A 67 -6.02 19.06 13.06
N LEU A 68 -5.37 18.78 11.92
CA LEU A 68 -4.27 19.59 11.39
C LEU A 68 -4.74 20.91 10.76
N ARG A 69 -6.02 21.02 10.39
CA ARG A 69 -6.59 22.17 9.67
C ARG A 69 -6.23 23.53 10.28
N GLY A 70 -6.24 23.65 11.61
CA GLY A 70 -5.94 24.92 12.30
C GLY A 70 -4.45 25.29 12.32
N ALA A 71 -3.57 24.35 11.99
CA ALA A 71 -2.12 24.52 12.06
C ALA A 71 -1.45 24.62 10.67
N VAL A 72 -2.21 24.44 9.58
CA VAL A 72 -1.70 24.52 8.21
C VAL A 72 -1.97 25.89 7.57
N PRO A 73 -1.23 26.28 6.51
CA PRO A 73 -1.51 27.50 5.77
C PRO A 73 -2.95 27.56 5.23
N PRO A 74 -3.56 28.75 5.11
CA PRO A 74 -4.97 28.90 4.70
C PRO A 74 -5.32 28.24 3.36
N GLU A 75 -4.39 28.26 2.40
CA GLU A 75 -4.58 27.61 1.10
C GLU A 75 -4.72 26.07 1.27
N LEU A 76 -3.86 25.47 2.09
CA LEU A 76 -3.92 24.04 2.37
C LEU A 76 -5.14 23.70 3.21
N ALA A 77 -5.51 24.54 4.19
CA ALA A 77 -6.75 24.38 4.95
C ALA A 77 -7.99 24.34 4.03
N GLY A 78 -8.07 25.24 3.05
CA GLY A 78 -9.18 25.26 2.09
C GLY A 78 -9.23 24.01 1.20
N ARG A 79 -8.06 23.49 0.77
CA ARG A 79 -7.98 22.22 0.04
C ARG A 79 -8.39 21.02 0.88
N ILE A 80 -8.03 21.02 2.17
CA ILE A 80 -8.47 20.01 3.14
C ILE A 80 -9.99 20.07 3.30
N ASP A 81 -10.57 21.26 3.48
CA ASP A 81 -12.02 21.43 3.63
C ASP A 81 -12.78 20.93 2.40
N ALA A 82 -12.29 21.27 1.20
CA ALA A 82 -12.87 20.81 -0.06
C ALA A 82 -12.81 19.28 -0.18
N ALA A 83 -11.69 18.67 0.20
CA ALA A 83 -11.56 17.22 0.20
C ALA A 83 -12.48 16.58 1.25
N VAL A 84 -12.49 17.03 2.49
CA VAL A 84 -13.32 16.48 3.58
C VAL A 84 -14.82 16.61 3.26
N SER A 85 -15.23 17.69 2.60
CA SER A 85 -16.63 17.92 2.21
C SER A 85 -17.07 17.14 0.97
N ALA A 86 -16.14 16.55 0.23
CA ALA A 86 -16.48 15.71 -0.92
C ALA A 86 -17.23 14.47 -0.44
N ARG A 87 -18.22 14.04 -1.24
CA ARG A 87 -19.03 12.86 -0.95
C ARG A 87 -18.14 11.62 -0.83
N ASP A 88 -18.36 10.84 0.23
CA ASP A 88 -17.67 9.56 0.38
C ASP A 88 -18.01 8.60 -0.78
N PRO A 89 -17.01 7.91 -1.34
CA PRO A 89 -17.24 6.89 -2.34
C PRO A 89 -18.03 5.71 -1.75
N ASP A 90 -18.64 4.93 -2.64
CA ASP A 90 -19.26 3.66 -2.25
C ASP A 90 -18.26 2.78 -1.49
N GLY A 91 -18.72 2.13 -0.43
CA GLY A 91 -17.91 1.24 0.38
C GLY A 91 -17.39 0.04 -0.40
N ASP A 92 -18.12 -0.39 -1.43
CA ASP A 92 -17.78 -1.55 -2.25
C ASP A 92 -16.96 -1.17 -3.51
N ASP A 93 -16.93 0.11 -3.89
CA ASP A 93 -16.11 0.61 -5.00
C ASP A 93 -14.66 0.84 -4.57
N SER A 94 -13.88 -0.23 -4.62
CA SER A 94 -12.46 -0.22 -4.24
C SER A 94 -11.60 0.73 -5.10
N ALA A 95 -12.00 0.99 -6.35
CA ALA A 95 -11.29 1.91 -7.22
C ALA A 95 -11.52 3.36 -6.79
N ALA A 96 -12.77 3.73 -6.51
CA ALA A 96 -13.10 5.04 -5.97
C ALA A 96 -12.46 5.28 -4.59
N GLN A 97 -12.45 4.25 -3.73
CA GLN A 97 -11.73 4.30 -2.44
C GLN A 97 -10.22 4.52 -2.60
N THR A 98 -9.60 3.95 -3.63
CA THR A 98 -8.18 4.14 -3.94
C THR A 98 -7.90 5.57 -4.39
N VAL A 99 -8.73 6.13 -5.28
CA VAL A 99 -8.61 7.53 -5.74
C VAL A 99 -8.75 8.48 -4.55
N ARG A 100 -9.76 8.25 -3.70
CA ARG A 100 -9.97 9.01 -2.47
C ARG A 100 -8.75 8.95 -1.55
N ASN A 101 -8.19 7.76 -1.35
CA ASN A 101 -6.99 7.57 -0.54
C ASN A 101 -5.80 8.35 -1.09
N GLY A 102 -5.58 8.32 -2.40
CA GLY A 102 -4.51 9.09 -3.04
C GLY A 102 -4.62 10.59 -2.77
N VAL A 103 -5.84 11.16 -2.90
CA VAL A 103 -6.09 12.59 -2.63
C VAL A 103 -5.83 12.93 -1.16
N LEU A 104 -6.39 12.16 -0.21
CA LEU A 104 -6.22 12.42 1.22
C LEU A 104 -4.76 12.28 1.65
N ARG A 105 -4.04 11.29 1.12
CA ARG A 105 -2.63 11.06 1.43
C ARG A 105 -1.71 12.15 0.86
N ALA A 106 -2.01 12.70 -0.31
CA ALA A 106 -1.28 13.84 -0.85
C ALA A 106 -1.43 15.07 0.05
N LEU A 107 -2.66 15.39 0.47
CA LEU A 107 -2.93 16.48 1.40
C LEU A 107 -2.26 16.26 2.75
N PHE A 108 -2.28 15.03 3.25
CA PHE A 108 -1.62 14.66 4.50
C PHE A 108 -0.09 14.82 4.42
N ALA A 109 0.53 14.43 3.31
CA ALA A 109 1.96 14.60 3.10
C ALA A 109 2.36 16.09 3.12
N GLU A 110 1.56 16.96 2.50
CA GLU A 110 1.78 18.41 2.56
C GLU A 110 1.57 18.94 3.99
N ALA A 111 0.48 18.54 4.66
CA ALA A 111 0.15 19.01 6.01
C ALA A 111 1.21 18.59 7.04
N ALA A 112 1.71 17.35 6.96
CA ALA A 112 2.73 16.82 7.86
C ALA A 112 4.09 17.54 7.72
N CYS A 113 4.34 18.20 6.60
CA CYS A 113 5.54 18.99 6.34
C CYS A 113 5.42 20.46 6.79
N THR A 114 4.31 20.84 7.43
CA THR A 114 4.12 22.21 7.92
C THR A 114 5.11 22.50 9.05
N ALA A 115 5.77 23.65 8.98
CA ALA A 115 6.69 24.10 10.03
C ALA A 115 5.95 24.36 11.35
N ASP A 116 6.65 24.21 12.47
CA ASP A 116 6.18 24.62 13.80
C ASP A 116 4.85 23.97 14.27
N LEU A 117 4.55 22.76 13.78
CA LEU A 117 3.43 21.97 14.32
C LEU A 117 3.61 21.76 15.83
N ALA A 118 2.53 21.92 16.59
CA ALA A 118 2.53 21.62 18.01
C ALA A 118 2.94 20.15 18.26
N ALA A 119 3.57 19.87 19.41
CA ALA A 119 4.04 18.53 19.76
C ALA A 119 2.90 17.49 19.78
N GLU A 120 1.69 17.92 20.13
CA GLU A 120 0.47 17.10 20.13
C GLU A 120 0.07 16.65 18.72
N LEU A 121 0.21 17.54 17.73
CA LEU A 121 -0.07 17.24 16.33
C LEU A 121 0.98 16.30 15.74
N HIS A 122 2.26 16.51 16.08
CA HIS A 122 3.34 15.57 15.74
C HIS A 122 3.06 14.16 16.29
N ARG A 123 2.62 14.05 17.55
CA ARG A 123 2.26 12.76 18.14
C ARG A 123 1.07 12.12 17.42
N ALA A 124 0.03 12.89 17.09
CA ALA A 124 -1.11 12.39 16.33
C ALA A 124 -0.71 11.85 14.94
N ILE A 125 0.24 12.52 14.27
CA ILE A 125 0.83 12.06 13.00
C ILE A 125 1.55 10.72 13.21
N GLN A 126 2.40 10.61 14.23
CA GLN A 126 3.13 9.38 14.54
C GLN A 126 2.18 8.21 14.86
N ASP A 127 1.19 8.44 15.71
CA ASP A 127 0.19 7.44 16.08
C ASP A 127 -0.58 6.94 14.86
N HIS A 128 -0.96 7.84 13.95
CA HIS A 128 -1.59 7.49 12.69
C HIS A 128 -0.68 6.64 11.80
N MET A 129 0.60 7.01 11.66
CA MET A 129 1.56 6.26 10.85
C MET A 129 1.80 4.85 11.41
N ILE A 130 1.90 4.70 12.73
CA ILE A 130 2.02 3.39 13.41
C ILE A 130 0.74 2.57 13.21
N ALA A 131 -0.42 3.17 13.45
CA ALA A 131 -1.72 2.54 13.27
C ALA A 131 -1.88 2.04 11.83
N ARG A 132 -1.47 2.82 10.85
CA ARG A 132 -1.48 2.46 9.44
C ARG A 132 -0.55 1.30 9.15
N ALA A 133 0.72 1.40 9.54
CA ALA A 133 1.71 0.36 9.31
C ALA A 133 1.30 -1.00 9.91
N SER A 134 0.60 -1.01 11.04
CA SER A 134 0.09 -2.23 11.66
C SER A 134 -1.07 -2.89 10.91
N ARG A 135 -1.82 -2.13 10.09
CA ARG A 135 -3.05 -2.56 9.41
C ARG A 135 -2.91 -2.75 7.90
N VAL A 136 -1.80 -2.31 7.29
CA VAL A 136 -1.57 -2.50 5.85
C VAL A 136 -1.67 -3.99 5.50
N PRO A 137 -2.58 -4.40 4.59
CA PRO A 137 -2.77 -5.80 4.23
C PRO A 137 -1.56 -6.46 3.58
N MET A 138 -0.79 -5.68 2.82
CA MET A 138 0.38 -6.17 2.08
C MET A 138 1.66 -5.64 2.71
N ARG A 139 2.39 -6.50 3.41
CA ARG A 139 3.78 -6.19 3.79
C ARG A 139 4.66 -6.52 2.60
N TYR A 140 5.29 -5.50 2.01
CA TYR A 140 6.34 -5.73 1.03
C TYR A 140 7.43 -6.59 1.65
N VAL A 141 7.61 -7.80 1.13
CA VAL A 141 8.76 -8.65 1.43
C VAL A 141 9.75 -8.39 0.29
N PRO A 142 10.97 -7.89 0.57
CA PRO A 142 11.99 -7.80 -0.46
C PRO A 142 12.30 -9.20 -0.99
N THR A 143 11.83 -9.52 -2.20
CA THR A 143 12.04 -10.84 -2.83
C THR A 143 13.22 -10.84 -3.81
N ALA A 144 14.03 -9.78 -3.87
CA ALA A 144 15.22 -9.78 -4.70
C ALA A 144 16.36 -10.54 -3.99
N PRO A 145 16.91 -11.62 -4.58
CA PRO A 145 18.17 -12.17 -4.09
C PRO A 145 19.26 -11.10 -4.20
N SER A 146 20.01 -10.89 -3.12
CA SER A 146 21.15 -9.97 -3.13
C SER A 146 22.18 -10.48 -4.16
N PRO A 147 22.71 -9.63 -5.06
CA PRO A 147 23.75 -10.07 -5.97
C PRO A 147 24.95 -10.60 -5.17
N ALA A 148 25.50 -11.73 -5.60
CA ALA A 148 26.69 -12.31 -4.98
C ALA A 148 27.84 -11.28 -5.02
N PRO A 149 28.66 -11.17 -3.96
CA PRO A 149 29.79 -10.25 -3.96
C PRO A 149 30.76 -10.61 -5.08
N THR A 150 31.09 -9.63 -5.92
CA THR A 150 32.11 -9.76 -6.97
C THR A 150 33.44 -10.16 -6.34
N PRO A 151 34.09 -11.27 -6.76
CA PRO A 151 35.39 -11.63 -6.24
C PRO A 151 36.38 -10.51 -6.56
N THR A 152 36.95 -9.90 -5.53
CA THR A 152 38.03 -8.94 -5.66
C THR A 152 39.24 -9.67 -6.24
N LEU A 153 39.55 -9.39 -7.51
CA LEU A 153 40.85 -9.70 -8.08
C LEU A 153 41.90 -8.95 -7.23
N ARG A 154 42.65 -9.69 -6.42
CA ARG A 154 43.86 -9.16 -5.79
C ARG A 154 44.95 -9.01 -6.86
N PRO A 155 45.74 -7.91 -6.80
CA PRO A 155 46.82 -7.63 -7.75
C PRO A 155 47.96 -8.65 -7.65
#